data_AF-A0A944WZV6-F1
#
_entry.id   AF-A0A944WZV6-F1
#
_cell.length_a   1.000
_cell.length_b   1.000
_cell.length_c   1.000
_cell.angle_alpha   90.00
_cell.angle_beta   90.00
_cell.angle_gamma   90.00
#
_symmetry.space_group_name_H-M   'P 1'
#
loop_
_entity.id
_entity.type
_entity.pdbx_description
1 polymer ?
#
loop_
_entity_poly.entity_id
_entity_poly.type
_entity_poly.pdbx_seq_one_letter_code
_entity_poly.pdbx_strand_id
1 'polypeptide(L)'
;MPHEELLTVYAEAAHDGPEAVGLLDDQMLQAVGPGGLVDAAATVAVFNGLVRSADATGIPLDEYVMARTVDERAELGLNEYAGSANSRPDS
;
A
#
# COMPACT_ATOMS: atom_id res chain seq x y z
N MET A 1 8.55 -3.98 -16.33
CA MET A 1 7.96 -2.74 -16.89
C MET A 1 9.03 -1.64 -16.92
N PRO A 2 8.95 -0.60 -17.77
CA PRO A 2 9.88 0.53 -17.68
C PRO A 2 9.85 1.17 -16.29
N HIS A 3 11.02 1.51 -15.73
CA HIS A 3 11.19 2.21 -14.44
C HIS A 3 10.56 1.51 -13.22
N GLU A 4 10.24 0.22 -13.32
CA GLU A 4 9.58 -0.57 -12.27
C GLU A 4 10.31 -0.49 -10.93
N GLU A 5 11.61 -0.75 -10.90
CA GLU A 5 12.42 -0.70 -9.69
C GLU A 5 12.37 0.68 -9.01
N LEU A 6 12.51 1.75 -9.79
CA LEU A 6 12.48 3.12 -9.27
C LEU A 6 11.09 3.48 -8.72
N LEU A 7 10.01 3.07 -9.40
CA LEU A 7 8.64 3.29 -8.93
C LEU A 7 8.35 2.52 -7.65
N THR A 8 8.85 1.29 -7.52
CA THR A 8 8.74 0.51 -6.28
C THR A 8 9.49 1.17 -5.14
N VAL A 9 10.75 1.56 -5.35
CA VAL A 9 11.56 2.27 -4.33
C VAL A 9 10.90 3.59 -3.92
N TYR A 10 10.32 4.33 -4.87
CA TYR A 10 9.58 5.56 -4.58
C TYR A 10 8.35 5.29 -3.70
N ALA A 11 7.58 4.25 -4.00
CA ALA A 11 6.41 3.87 -3.22
C ALA A 11 6.78 3.42 -1.79
N GLU A 12 7.87 2.68 -1.63
CA GLU A 12 8.39 2.24 -0.33
C GLU A 12 8.86 3.45 0.50
N ALA A 13 9.69 4.33 -0.09
CA ALA A 13 10.17 5.53 0.59
C ALA A 13 9.02 6.43 1.06
N ALA A 14 7.96 6.54 0.25
CA ALA A 14 6.78 7.31 0.58
C ALA A 14 5.97 6.74 1.75
N HIS A 15 6.08 5.43 2.02
CA HIS A 15 5.46 4.77 3.15
C HIS A 15 6.27 4.96 4.43
N ASP A 16 7.61 4.92 4.34
CA ASP A 16 8.52 5.13 5.48
C ASP A 16 8.49 6.57 6.01
N GLY A 17 8.44 7.56 5.12
CA GLY A 17 8.28 8.95 5.53
C GLY A 17 8.48 9.98 4.40
N PRO A 18 7.85 11.16 4.51
CA PRO A 18 7.85 12.16 3.45
C PRO A 18 9.25 12.73 3.13
N GLU A 19 10.17 12.72 4.09
CA GLU A 19 11.56 13.17 3.87
C GLU A 19 12.35 12.22 2.97
N ALA A 20 12.08 10.91 3.03
CA ALA A 20 12.78 9.91 2.22
C ALA A 20 12.40 10.00 0.73
N VAL A 21 11.14 10.36 0.44
CA VAL A 21 10.67 10.50 -0.95
C VAL A 21 11.32 11.66 -1.68
N GLY A 22 11.56 12.78 -1.00
CA GLY A 22 12.16 13.98 -1.61
C GLY A 22 13.58 13.74 -2.14
N LEU A 23 14.27 12.71 -1.65
CA LEU A 23 15.59 12.31 -2.15
C LEU A 23 15.53 11.68 -3.55
N LEU A 24 14.34 11.27 -4.01
CA LEU A 24 14.11 10.59 -5.28
C LEU A 24 13.53 11.52 -6.37
N ASP A 25 13.14 12.75 -6.02
CA ASP A 25 12.42 13.66 -6.93
C ASP A 25 13.18 13.90 -8.24
N ASP A 26 14.50 14.15 -8.18
CA ASP A 26 15.30 14.39 -9.37
C ASP A 26 15.39 13.15 -10.28
N GLN A 27 15.52 11.95 -9.69
CA GLN A 27 15.56 10.70 -10.44
C GLN A 27 14.21 10.38 -11.07
N MET A 28 13.13 10.63 -10.34
CA MET A 28 11.76 10.48 -10.82
C MET A 28 11.45 11.46 -11.94
N LEU A 29 11.81 12.73 -11.79
CA LEU A 29 11.62 13.74 -12.83
C LEU A 29 12.34 13.38 -14.13
N GLN A 30 13.55 12.80 -14.04
CA GLN A 30 14.29 12.34 -15.21
C GLN A 30 13.67 11.10 -15.85
N ALA A 31 13.18 10.15 -15.04
CA ALA A 31 12.67 8.87 -15.52
C ALA A 31 11.25 8.96 -16.09
N VAL A 32 10.33 9.61 -15.37
CA VAL A 32 8.89 9.61 -15.66
C VAL A 32 8.34 11.00 -16.00
N GLY A 33 9.17 12.04 -15.88
CA GLY A 33 8.77 13.43 -16.12
C GLY A 33 7.88 14.01 -15.00
N PRO A 34 7.57 15.31 -15.06
CA PRO A 34 6.74 15.98 -14.06
C PRO A 34 5.35 15.36 -13.90
N GLY A 35 4.69 15.01 -15.02
CA GLY A 35 3.37 14.37 -14.99
C GLY A 35 3.42 12.99 -14.35
N GLY A 36 4.41 12.16 -14.72
CA GLY A 36 4.57 10.83 -14.15
C GLY A 36 4.91 10.85 -12.65
N LEU A 37 5.69 11.84 -12.19
CA LEU A 37 5.95 12.03 -10.76
C LEU A 37 4.67 12.40 -10.01
N VAL A 38 3.84 13.30 -10.56
CA VAL A 38 2.53 13.63 -9.97
C VAL A 38 1.62 12.40 -9.90
N ASP A 39 1.55 11.61 -10.97
CA ASP A 39 0.74 10.39 -11.02
C ASP A 39 1.22 9.34 -10.01
N ALA A 40 2.54 9.16 -9.86
CA ALA A 40 3.12 8.26 -8.87
C ALA A 40 2.80 8.73 -7.44
N ALA A 41 3.03 10.01 -7.13
CA ALA A 41 2.74 10.58 -5.82
C ALA A 41 1.24 10.50 -5.47
N ALA A 42 0.36 10.80 -6.44
CA ALA A 42 -1.08 10.70 -6.26
C ALA A 42 -1.53 9.25 -6.00
N THR A 43 -0.99 8.29 -6.74
CA THR A 43 -1.28 6.87 -6.56
C THR A 43 -0.94 6.42 -5.14
N VAL A 44 0.28 6.73 -4.68
CA VAL A 44 0.72 6.38 -3.32
C VAL A 44 -0.17 7.05 -2.27
N ALA A 45 -0.47 8.33 -2.43
CA ALA A 45 -1.31 9.08 -1.49
C ALA A 45 -2.72 8.47 -1.36
N VAL A 46 -3.34 8.08 -2.48
CA VAL A 46 -4.66 7.45 -2.50
C VAL A 46 -4.64 6.13 -1.73
N PHE A 47 -3.70 5.23 -2.01
CA PHE A 47 -3.63 3.93 -1.33
C PHE A 47 -3.32 4.07 0.16
N ASN A 48 -2.39 4.96 0.54
CA ASN A 48 -2.10 5.24 1.94
C ASN A 48 -3.33 5.81 2.68
N GLY A 49 -4.14 6.65 2.02
CA GLY A 49 -5.38 7.19 2.57
C GLY A 49 -6.47 6.12 2.74
N LEU A 50 -6.63 5.24 1.74
CA LEU A 50 -7.59 4.14 1.78
C LEU A 50 -7.29 3.14 2.89
N VAL A 51 -6.02 2.73 3.03
CA VAL A 51 -5.58 1.80 4.10
C VAL A 51 -5.91 2.37 5.49
N ARG A 52 -5.52 3.61 5.78
CA ARG A 52 -5.85 4.24 7.07
C ARG A 52 -7.34 4.35 7.33
N SER A 53 -8.12 4.64 6.28
CA SER A 53 -9.58 4.72 6.42
C SER A 53 -10.19 3.35 6.71
N ALA A 54 -9.72 2.29 6.04
CA ALA A 54 -10.15 0.92 6.27
C ALA A 54 -9.79 0.45 7.69
N ASP A 55 -8.56 0.73 8.15
CA ASP A 55 -8.10 0.41 9.49
C ASP A 55 -8.93 1.11 10.57
N ALA A 56 -9.23 2.40 10.37
CA ALA A 56 -10.01 3.19 11.32
C ALA A 56 -11.48 2.77 11.41
N THR A 57 -12.05 2.29 10.31
CA THR A 57 -13.46 1.88 10.23
C THR A 57 -13.69 0.40 10.45
N GLY A 58 -12.63 -0.41 10.37
CA GLY A 58 -12.69 -1.85 10.53
C GLY A 58 -13.36 -2.57 9.37
N ILE A 59 -13.14 -2.12 8.12
CA ILE A 59 -13.75 -2.77 6.95
C ILE A 59 -13.32 -4.25 6.88
N PRO A 60 -14.28 -5.20 6.79
CA PRO A 60 -13.96 -6.61 6.66
C PRO A 60 -13.32 -6.91 5.29
N LEU A 61 -12.41 -7.89 5.27
CA LEU A 61 -12.06 -8.56 4.03
C LEU A 61 -13.29 -9.31 3.50
N ASP A 62 -13.54 -9.22 2.20
CA ASP A 62 -14.62 -9.99 1.59
C ASP A 62 -14.34 -11.50 1.61
N GLU A 63 -15.39 -12.30 1.48
CA GLU A 63 -15.32 -13.77 1.58
C GLU A 63 -14.34 -14.38 0.56
N TYR A 64 -14.27 -13.81 -0.65
CA TYR A 64 -13.40 -14.32 -1.70
C TYR A 64 -11.92 -14.09 -1.36
N VAL A 65 -11.56 -12.88 -0.91
CA VAL A 65 -10.20 -12.58 -0.44
C VAL A 65 -9.87 -13.38 0.81
N MET A 66 -10.83 -13.53 1.73
CA MET A 66 -10.68 -14.34 2.95
C MET A 66 -10.30 -15.79 2.62
N ALA A 67 -10.99 -16.43 1.67
CA ALA A 67 -10.72 -17.80 1.27
C ALA A 67 -9.39 -17.97 0.52
N ARG A 68 -8.98 -16.96 -0.25
CA ARG A 68 -7.82 -17.05 -1.15
C ARG A 68 -6.48 -16.65 -0.51
N THR A 69 -6.51 -16.02 0.66
CA THR A 69 -5.30 -15.52 1.34
C THR A 69 -5.08 -16.14 2.73
N VAL A 70 -5.61 -17.35 2.96
CA VAL A 70 -5.51 -18.04 4.26
C VAL A 70 -4.05 -18.28 4.64
N ASP A 71 -3.28 -18.83 3.71
CA ASP A 71 -1.89 -19.22 3.96
C ASP A 71 -1.00 -17.99 4.11
N GLU A 72 -1.16 -16.98 3.25
CA GLU A 72 -0.41 -15.73 3.30
C GLU A 72 -0.68 -14.97 4.60
N ARG A 73 -1.94 -14.92 5.06
CA ARG A 73 -2.26 -14.28 6.36
C ARG A 73 -1.67 -15.04 7.54
N ALA A 74 -1.58 -16.36 7.46
CA ALA A 74 -0.93 -17.16 8.50
C ALA A 74 0.59 -16.97 8.50
N GLU A 75 1.23 -17.03 7.33
CA GLU A 75 2.68 -16.88 7.16
C GLU A 75 3.17 -15.50 7.59
N LEU A 76 2.45 -14.45 7.22
CA LEU A 76 2.79 -13.06 7.53
C LEU A 76 2.32 -12.64 8.94
N GLY A 77 1.67 -13.52 9.70
CA GLY A 77 1.15 -13.23 11.05
C GLY A 77 0.01 -12.21 11.06
N LEU A 78 -0.69 -12.02 9.92
CA LEU A 78 -1.73 -11.01 9.78
C LEU A 78 -2.96 -11.29 10.68
N ASN A 79 -3.14 -12.54 11.09
CA ASN A 79 -4.23 -12.94 11.98
C ASN A 79 -4.10 -12.37 13.42
N GLU A 80 -2.91 -11.91 13.81
CA GLU A 80 -2.64 -11.37 15.16
C GLU A 80 -2.98 -9.88 15.31
N TYR A 81 -3.22 -9.18 14.20
CA TYR A 81 -3.62 -7.76 14.24
C TYR A 81 -5.08 -7.62 14.68
N ALA A 82 -5.37 -6.55 15.43
CA ALA A 82 -6.71 -6.25 15.94
C ALA A 82 -7.78 -6.20 14.82
N GLY A 83 -7.42 -5.71 13.63
CA GLY A 83 -8.31 -5.63 12.47
C GLY A 83 -8.77 -7.00 11.92
N SER A 84 -8.03 -8.09 12.18
CA SER A 84 -8.41 -9.45 11.75
C SER A 84 -9.76 -9.87 12.36
N ALA A 85 -10.08 -9.37 13.57
CA ALA A 85 -11.35 -9.65 14.22
C ALA A 85 -12.57 -9.17 13.42
N ASN A 86 -12.41 -8.16 12.55
CA ASN A 86 -13.49 -7.63 11.73
C ASN A 86 -13.82 -8.51 10.53
N SER A 87 -12.94 -9.45 10.15
CA SER A 87 -13.08 -10.28 8.94
C SER A 87 -13.57 -11.71 9.22
N ARG A 88 -14.13 -11.97 10.42
CA ARG A 88 -14.66 -13.31 10.75
C ARG A 88 -15.99 -13.54 10.02
N PRO A 89 -16.23 -14.74 9.45
CA PRO A 89 -17.57 -15.10 8.98
C PRO A 89 -18.53 -15.07 10.17
N ASP A 90 -19.72 -14.49 9.98
CA ASP A 90 -20.80 -14.55 10.99
C ASP A 90 -21.05 -16.03 11.36
N SER A 91 -21.08 -16.31 12.66
CA SER A 91 -21.23 -17.65 13.24
C SER A 91 -22.63 -18.22 13.07
#